data_AF-A0A9E7EDX6-F1
#
_entry.id   AF-A0A9E7EDX6-F1
#
_cell.length_a   1.000
_cell.length_b   1.000
_cell.length_c   1.000
_cell.angle_alpha   90.00
_cell.angle_beta   90.00
_cell.angle_gamma   90.00
#
_symmetry.space_group_name_H-M   'P 1'
#
loop_
_entity.id
_entity.type
_entity.pdbx_description
1 polymer ?
#
loop_
_entity_poly.entity_id
_entity_poly.type
_entity_poly.pdbx_seq_one_letter_code
_entity_poly.pdbx_strand_id
1 'polypeptide(L)'
;MASSISSLNSKAFSKSLLRLSHVETTVDRLRKSGVLRAQGLVGGNWIDAYDGMTVQVHNPATGDVITSVACIGRDEATDAISSAYTWSKLTASDRSKYDET
;
A
#
# COMPACT_ATOMS: atom_id res chain seq x y z
N MET A 1 19.93 -7.59 -61.02
CA MET A 1 20.31 -6.89 -59.78
C MET A 1 19.23 -7.26 -58.76
N ALA A 2 19.45 -8.15 -57.78
CA ALA A 2 20.43 -8.09 -56.68
C ALA A 2 20.23 -6.80 -55.86
N SER A 3 19.91 -6.78 -54.57
CA SER A 3 19.62 -7.84 -53.57
C SER A 3 18.64 -7.27 -52.51
N SER A 4 18.13 -7.94 -51.47
CA SER A 4 18.46 -9.24 -50.85
C SER A 4 17.24 -9.82 -50.08
N ILE A 5 17.42 -10.93 -49.36
CA ILE A 5 16.48 -11.47 -48.35
C ILE A 5 17.22 -11.54 -47.01
N SER A 6 16.71 -10.91 -45.95
CA SER A 6 17.24 -11.05 -44.58
C SER A 6 16.31 -11.89 -43.70
N SER A 7 16.91 -12.86 -43.02
CA SER A 7 16.24 -14.00 -42.38
C SER A 7 15.82 -13.75 -40.92
N LEU A 8 14.64 -14.28 -40.57
CA LEU A 8 14.23 -14.90 -39.29
C LEU A 8 14.87 -14.45 -37.95
N ASN A 9 14.02 -13.95 -37.05
CA ASN A 9 14.02 -14.22 -35.61
C ASN A 9 12.71 -13.68 -35.00
N SER A 10 12.07 -14.27 -33.98
CA SER A 10 12.10 -15.62 -33.42
C SER A 10 10.88 -15.78 -32.51
N LYS A 11 10.30 -16.99 -32.42
CA LYS A 11 9.38 -17.45 -31.36
C LYS A 11 8.08 -16.65 -31.14
N ALA A 12 7.04 -17.19 -31.79
CA ALA A 12 5.67 -17.33 -31.29
C ALA A 12 5.38 -16.94 -29.82
N PHE A 13 4.35 -16.12 -29.63
CA PHE A 13 3.41 -16.34 -28.53
C PHE A 13 1.98 -16.00 -28.98
N SER A 14 1.22 -17.01 -29.38
CA SER A 14 -0.21 -16.85 -29.69
C SER A 14 -0.97 -16.53 -28.41
N LYS A 15 -1.38 -15.26 -28.25
CA LYS A 15 -2.39 -14.84 -27.27
C LYS A 15 -3.80 -14.85 -27.89
N SER A 16 -4.10 -15.86 -28.70
CA SER A 16 -5.48 -16.21 -29.05
C SER A 16 -6.04 -17.14 -27.98
N LEU A 17 -6.82 -16.58 -27.05
CA LEU A 17 -8.13 -17.07 -26.58
C LEU A 17 -8.54 -16.35 -25.29
N LEU A 18 -9.81 -15.96 -25.25
CA LEU A 18 -10.38 -15.09 -24.23
C LEU A 18 -10.56 -15.80 -22.89
N ARG A 19 -10.12 -15.17 -21.80
CA ARG A 19 -10.73 -15.36 -20.47
C ARG A 19 -10.94 -14.02 -19.79
N LEU A 20 -12.06 -13.38 -20.11
CA LEU A 20 -12.54 -12.18 -19.43
C LEU A 20 -13.10 -12.56 -18.04
N SER A 21 -12.28 -12.39 -17.00
CA SER A 21 -12.73 -12.09 -15.63
C SER A 21 -11.53 -11.63 -14.78
N HIS A 22 -11.44 -10.32 -14.52
CA HIS A 22 -10.62 -9.69 -13.46
C HIS A 22 -9.27 -10.37 -13.12
N VAL A 23 -8.20 -10.07 -13.86
CA VAL A 23 -6.82 -10.25 -13.34
C VAL A 23 -6.51 -9.06 -12.44
N GLU A 24 -7.16 -9.03 -11.29
CA GLU A 24 -6.84 -8.11 -10.22
C GLU A 24 -5.56 -8.57 -9.52
N THR A 25 -4.59 -7.67 -9.34
CA THR A 25 -3.34 -8.05 -8.68
C THR A 25 -3.59 -8.35 -7.20
N THR A 26 -2.68 -9.09 -6.56
CA THR A 26 -2.77 -9.32 -5.11
C THR A 26 -2.77 -8.00 -4.33
N VAL A 27 -2.03 -6.98 -4.80
CA VAL A 27 -1.99 -5.64 -4.21
C VAL A 27 -3.37 -4.97 -4.27
N ASP A 28 -4.03 -5.00 -5.42
CA ASP A 28 -5.35 -4.39 -5.61
C ASP A 28 -6.42 -5.07 -4.76
N ARG A 29 -6.39 -6.42 -4.68
CA ARG A 29 -7.26 -7.19 -3.77
C ARG A 29 -7.07 -6.78 -2.31
N LEU A 30 -5.84 -6.54 -1.87
CA LEU A 30 -5.53 -6.11 -0.49
C LEU A 30 -5.91 -4.65 -0.23
N ARG A 31 -5.90 -3.78 -1.26
CA ARG A 31 -6.48 -2.42 -1.18
C ARG A 31 -7.99 -2.50 -1.03
N LYS A 32 -8.68 -3.31 -1.84
CA LYS A 32 -10.14 -3.49 -1.75
C LYS A 32 -10.61 -4.15 -0.46
N SER A 33 -9.83 -5.06 0.13
CA SER A 33 -10.14 -5.61 1.45
C SER A 33 -9.89 -4.62 2.60
N GLY A 34 -9.31 -3.44 2.31
CA GLY A 34 -9.01 -2.40 3.28
C GLY A 34 -7.83 -2.72 4.20
N VAL A 35 -7.16 -3.86 4.01
CA VAL A 35 -6.01 -4.32 4.81
C VAL A 35 -4.73 -3.59 4.40
N LEU A 36 -4.53 -3.35 3.10
CA LEU A 36 -3.42 -2.53 2.63
C LEU A 36 -3.80 -1.05 2.68
N ARG A 37 -3.22 -0.34 3.66
CA ARG A 37 -3.35 1.11 3.84
C ARG A 37 -2.02 1.81 3.57
N ALA A 38 -2.13 2.98 2.96
CA ALA A 38 -1.00 3.89 2.67
C ALA A 38 -0.93 5.08 3.65
N GLN A 39 -2.02 5.33 4.39
CA GLN A 39 -2.16 6.44 5.33
C GLN A 39 -1.58 6.10 6.70
N GLY A 40 -1.18 7.10 7.47
CA GLY A 40 -0.87 6.94 8.89
C GLY A 40 -2.16 6.89 9.73
N LEU A 41 -2.14 6.12 10.81
CA LEU A 41 -3.25 6.08 11.78
C LEU A 41 -2.91 6.98 12.97
N VAL A 42 -3.49 8.17 13.03
CA VAL A 42 -3.22 9.20 14.04
C VAL A 42 -4.52 9.59 14.74
N GLY A 43 -4.57 9.49 16.06
CA GLY A 43 -5.76 9.83 16.86
C GLY A 43 -7.02 9.02 16.50
N GLY A 44 -6.87 7.82 15.92
CA GLY A 44 -7.97 6.99 15.41
C GLY A 44 -8.38 7.31 13.97
N ASN A 45 -7.78 8.30 13.31
CA ASN A 45 -8.08 8.70 11.93
C ASN A 45 -6.98 8.24 10.97
N TRP A 46 -7.37 7.80 9.78
CA TRP A 46 -6.44 7.57 8.67
C TRP A 46 -6.15 8.90 7.98
N ILE A 47 -4.89 9.35 8.03
CA ILE A 47 -4.45 10.62 7.46
C ILE A 47 -3.29 10.41 6.47
N ASP A 48 -3.24 11.27 5.46
CA ASP A 48 -2.04 11.50 4.66
C ASP A 48 -1.15 12.52 5.40
N ALA A 49 0.14 12.61 5.03
CA ALA A 49 1.07 13.56 5.65
C ALA A 49 0.66 15.01 5.35
N TYR A 50 0.83 15.92 6.32
CA TYR A 50 0.44 17.33 6.19
C TYR A 50 1.24 18.06 5.10
N ASP A 51 2.48 17.64 4.85
CA ASP A 51 3.33 18.13 3.77
C ASP A 51 3.16 17.36 2.44
N GLY A 52 2.30 16.33 2.42
CA GLY A 52 2.07 15.44 1.28
C GLY A 52 3.22 14.48 0.96
N MET A 53 4.26 14.41 1.79
CA MET A 53 5.40 13.52 1.55
C MET A 53 5.01 12.05 1.71
N THR A 54 5.60 11.20 0.87
CA THR A 54 5.40 9.74 0.94
C THR A 54 6.70 8.99 0.73
N VAL A 55 6.79 7.80 1.34
CA VAL A 55 7.92 6.87 1.22
C VAL A 55 7.50 5.66 0.41
N GLN A 56 8.24 5.32 -0.64
CA GLN A 56 7.97 4.14 -1.46
C GLN A 56 8.43 2.86 -0.74
N VAL A 57 7.53 1.87 -0.68
CA VAL A 57 7.80 0.54 -0.12
C VAL A 57 8.09 -0.41 -1.28
N HIS A 58 9.32 -0.91 -1.33
CA HIS A 58 9.81 -1.79 -2.39
C HIS A 58 9.79 -3.26 -1.97
N ASN A 59 9.53 -4.16 -2.92
CA ASN A 59 9.76 -5.59 -2.76
C ASN A 59 11.27 -5.87 -2.84
N PRO A 60 11.95 -6.37 -1.78
CA PRO A 60 13.39 -6.61 -1.82
C PRO A 60 13.81 -7.72 -2.79
N ALA A 61 12.88 -8.58 -3.24
CA ALA A 61 13.18 -9.67 -4.17
C ALA A 61 13.11 -9.27 -5.65
N THR A 62 12.38 -8.20 -6.00
CA THR A 62 12.18 -7.77 -7.40
C THR A 62 12.49 -6.29 -7.66
N GLY A 63 12.54 -5.45 -6.62
CA GLY A 63 12.67 -3.99 -6.72
C GLY A 63 11.35 -3.25 -6.94
N ASP A 64 10.26 -3.96 -7.27
CA ASP A 64 8.95 -3.37 -7.59
C ASP A 64 8.37 -2.58 -6.42
N VAL A 65 7.69 -1.47 -6.72
CA VAL A 65 6.98 -0.65 -5.73
C VAL A 65 5.65 -1.30 -5.38
N ILE A 66 5.46 -1.63 -4.11
CA ILE A 66 4.21 -2.23 -3.59
C ILE A 66 3.18 -1.12 -3.33
N THR A 67 3.60 -0.07 -2.62
CA THR A 67 2.79 1.12 -2.33
C THR A 67 3.69 2.28 -1.93
N SER A 68 3.15 3.50 -1.92
CA SER A 68 3.74 4.63 -1.19
C SER A 68 2.98 4.80 0.12
N VAL A 69 3.67 5.11 1.21
CA VAL A 69 3.09 5.32 2.55
C VAL A 69 3.33 6.77 2.98
N ALA A 70 2.35 7.39 3.64
CA ALA A 70 2.45 8.74 4.19
C ALA A 70 3.68 8.90 5.11
N CYS A 71 4.50 9.92 4.85
CA CYS A 71 5.68 10.23 5.64
C CYS A 71 5.29 11.09 6.85
N ILE A 72 4.72 10.45 7.88
CA ILE A 72 4.23 11.12 9.09
C ILE A 72 5.35 11.94 9.75
N GLY A 73 5.16 13.26 9.77
CA GLY A 73 6.13 14.25 10.23
C GLY A 73 6.06 14.54 11.74
N ARG A 74 6.67 15.66 12.13
CA ARG A 74 6.76 16.10 13.54
C ARG A 74 5.40 16.54 14.08
N ASP A 75 4.60 17.19 13.26
CA ASP A 75 3.37 17.83 13.71
C ASP A 75 2.28 16.76 13.91
N GLU A 76 2.14 15.84 12.96
CA GLU A 76 1.30 14.64 13.06
C GLU A 76 1.74 13.73 14.22
N ALA A 77 3.05 13.58 14.46
CA ALA A 77 3.56 12.86 15.61
C ALA A 77 3.19 13.55 16.94
N THR A 78 3.11 14.88 16.96
CA THR A 78 2.67 15.65 18.13
C THR A 78 1.18 15.45 18.40
N ASP A 79 0.35 15.40 17.35
CA ASP A 79 -1.06 15.05 17.44
C ASP A 79 -1.27 13.60 17.91
N ALA A 80 -0.44 12.66 17.44
CA ALA A 80 -0.45 11.27 17.87
C ALA A 80 -0.09 11.13 19.36
N ILE A 81 0.96 11.81 19.83
CA ILE A 81 1.36 11.84 21.25
C ILE A 81 0.25 12.43 22.12
N SER A 82 -0.34 13.55 21.70
CA SER A 82 -1.43 14.23 22.42
C SER A 82 -2.65 13.33 22.56
N SER A 83 -3.00 12.61 21.49
CA SER A 83 -4.08 11.62 21.48
C SER A 83 -3.78 10.45 22.42
N ALA A 84 -2.58 9.86 22.31
CA ALA A 84 -2.17 8.70 23.11
C ALA A 84 -2.07 9.00 24.62
N TYR A 85 -1.75 10.25 25.00
CA TYR A 85 -1.68 10.64 26.41
C TYR A 85 -3.01 10.46 27.16
N THR A 86 -4.16 10.52 26.47
CA THR A 86 -5.47 10.30 27.08
C THR A 86 -5.65 8.86 27.61
N TRP A 87 -5.09 7.86 26.92
CA TRP A 87 -5.12 6.44 27.33
C TRP A 87 -4.47 6.21 28.70
N SER A 88 -3.39 6.95 29.00
CA SER A 88 -2.67 6.84 30.29
C SER A 88 -3.52 7.21 31.52
N LYS A 89 -4.60 7.97 31.31
CA LYS A 89 -5.52 8.42 32.37
C LYS A 89 -6.69 7.46 32.62
N LEU A 90 -6.87 6.45 31.77
CA LEU A 90 -7.99 5.51 31.87
C LEU A 90 -7.74 4.43 32.93
N THR A 91 -8.78 4.15 33.71
CA THR A 91 -8.74 3.07 34.72
C THR A 91 -8.57 1.70 34.05
N ALA A 92 -8.15 0.68 34.81
CA ALA A 92 -8.08 -0.67 34.29
C ALA A 92 -9.45 -1.19 33.81
N SER A 93 -10.55 -0.81 34.49
CA SER A 93 -11.92 -1.16 34.09
C SER A 93 -12.34 -0.48 32.79
N ASP A 94 -11.91 0.75 32.54
CA ASP A 94 -12.18 1.43 31.27
C ASP A 94 -11.36 0.88 30.12
N ARG A 95 -10.10 0.49 30.36
CA ARG A 95 -9.24 -0.12 29.34
C ARG A 95 -9.69 -1.53 28.94
N SER A 96 -10.21 -2.33 29.88
CA SER A 96 -10.74 -3.68 29.60
C SER A 96 -11.82 -3.71 28.52
N LYS A 97 -12.57 -2.62 28.34
CA LYS A 97 -13.65 -2.50 27.34
C LYS A 97 -13.14 -2.53 25.89
N TYR A 98 -11.84 -2.35 25.67
CA TYR A 98 -11.22 -2.33 24.34
C TYR A 98 -10.57 -3.66 23.95
N ASP A 99 -10.42 -4.60 24.89
CA ASP A 99 -9.85 -5.95 24.63
C ASP A 99 -10.93 -6.98 24.24
N GLU A 100 -12.22 -6.63 24.36
CA GLU A 100 -13.37 -7.54 24.17
C GLU A 100 -13.98 -7.52 22.74
N THR A 101 -13.32 -6.86 21.78
CA THR A 101 -13.76 -6.73 20.36
C THR A 101 -12.93 -7.53 19.38
#